data_AF-A0A957SKI0-F1
#
_entry.id   AF-A0A957SKI0-F1
#
_cell.length_a   1.000
_cell.length_b   1.000
_cell.length_c   1.000
_cell.angle_alpha   90.00
_cell.angle_beta   90.00
_cell.angle_gamma   90.00
#
_symmetry.space_group_name_H-M   'P 1'
#
loop_
_entity.id
_entity.type
_entity.pdbx_description
1 polymer ?
#
loop_
_entity_poly.entity_id
_entity_poly.type
_entity_poly.pdbx_seq_one_letter_code
_entity_poly.pdbx_strand_id
1 'polypeptide(L)'
;FQSALPGLETLVHAFSGLRMILANGQPLPAYDFWGPSRVIPATINEFPYWSFLFADLHPHLIGMPLTALFLALLLVLVREYAVVGRLALRRGLSLLLFFSLLLGTLTSVNFWEAPTYLGLGVFGFVVAQYFGRGRVNWVLTVLAAIGYGALTYLLYYPFFANYVGVGASGVGLVRTPDEPGTWLLIWGFLGFVIVSWLFFAVQQPARARTTALGRVARPTGMERWLSLAVGKFNRLPRFLYLHRLLVQQPSLGYLFAIVLWPLLILVALLAWWLGYGVIALCVAPLGAAFLLMWRRGRASDAGTVFAALLISTGLAILAGTQIIFLKDFLAGGDWYRMNTLFKFFSQVWMLWGVAAAIVLPRFWRSVVVHADEVSHQEIVQEEALHGDAAAHAPPRTRTRGVSWPLRLGWTAIFVLLLIPSLAFLVLGTEDRVEDRFPGWRPAFGTLNGLDYMNQGVYTWSGRDQFGDELPPIEIQLMYDREAIDWLLANIHGNAVIVESSETDYYRAGSSRAASMTGLSSLRGFHEGEQRYGDVVGERNGLQVEFWNTPDPVRTMQLIHDLHVGLIYVGQIEEYLHPEGVQKIQRMAADGELSLLYQNDRVSIYGVPGELAQVAP
;
A
#
# COMPACT_ATOMS: atom_id res chain seq x y z
N PHE A 1 -14.51 17.65 29.14
CA PHE A 1 -15.80 16.93 29.27
C PHE A 1 -15.41 15.47 29.36
N GLN A 2 -15.85 14.73 30.37
CA GLN A 2 -15.47 13.32 30.52
C GLN A 2 -16.69 12.45 30.28
N SER A 3 -16.55 11.41 29.46
CA SER A 3 -17.66 10.52 29.11
C SER A 3 -17.24 9.06 29.15
N ALA A 4 -18.06 8.23 29.81
CA ALA A 4 -17.91 6.77 29.77
C ALA A 4 -18.34 6.16 28.41
N LEU A 5 -19.04 6.92 27.56
CA LEU A 5 -19.37 6.52 26.19
C LEU A 5 -18.15 6.74 25.29
N PRO A 6 -17.57 5.68 24.70
CA PRO A 6 -16.41 5.79 23.83
C PRO A 6 -16.65 6.78 22.67
N GLY A 7 -15.69 7.65 22.42
CA GLY A 7 -15.72 8.63 21.31
C GLY A 7 -16.60 9.86 21.51
N LEU A 8 -17.53 9.87 22.48
CA LEU A 8 -18.35 11.06 22.76
C LEU A 8 -17.49 12.21 23.30
N GLU A 9 -16.49 11.89 24.12
CA GLU A 9 -15.53 12.86 24.62
C GLU A 9 -14.79 13.52 23.46
N THR A 10 -14.20 12.72 22.57
CA THR A 10 -13.52 13.19 21.36
C THR A 10 -14.42 14.07 20.49
N LEU A 11 -15.69 13.68 20.28
CA LEU A 11 -16.65 14.47 19.50
C LEU A 11 -16.95 15.84 20.13
N VAL A 12 -17.14 15.88 21.46
CA VAL A 12 -17.39 17.14 22.17
C VAL A 12 -16.15 18.04 22.11
N HIS A 13 -14.95 17.47 22.30
CA HIS A 13 -13.70 18.21 22.16
C HIS A 13 -13.48 18.73 20.74
N ALA A 14 -13.77 17.93 19.71
CA ALA A 14 -13.69 18.33 18.31
C ALA A 14 -14.67 19.48 17.99
N PHE A 15 -15.93 19.39 18.45
CA PHE A 15 -16.91 20.46 18.24
C PHE A 15 -16.52 21.75 18.99
N SER A 16 -16.03 21.63 20.22
CA SER A 16 -15.54 22.77 21.00
C SER A 16 -14.35 23.44 20.31
N GLY A 17 -13.39 22.66 19.80
CA GLY A 17 -12.25 23.17 19.04
C GLY A 17 -12.68 23.86 17.74
N LEU A 18 -13.59 23.24 16.98
CA LEU A 18 -14.15 23.82 15.76
C LEU A 18 -14.85 25.15 16.05
N ARG A 19 -15.60 25.25 17.16
CA ARG A 19 -16.22 26.50 17.59
C ARG A 19 -15.18 27.56 17.94
N MET A 20 -14.08 27.22 18.60
CA MET A 20 -13.01 28.17 18.89
C MET A 20 -12.36 28.72 17.61
N ILE A 21 -12.18 27.88 16.60
CA ILE A 21 -11.64 28.29 15.30
C ILE A 21 -12.65 29.20 14.57
N LEU A 22 -13.89 28.73 14.38
CA LEU A 22 -14.89 29.42 13.55
C LEU A 22 -15.45 30.69 14.19
N ALA A 23 -15.63 30.69 15.53
CA ALA A 23 -16.29 31.81 16.22
C ALA A 23 -15.30 32.75 16.93
N ASN A 24 -14.15 32.24 17.40
CA ASN A 24 -13.20 33.03 18.17
C ASN A 24 -11.92 33.36 17.37
N GLY A 25 -11.85 33.00 16.08
CA GLY A 25 -10.72 33.30 15.21
C GLY A 25 -9.40 32.67 15.65
N GLN A 26 -9.44 31.61 16.47
CA GLN A 26 -8.23 30.89 16.88
C GLN A 26 -7.61 30.21 15.65
N PRO A 27 -6.28 30.29 15.46
CA PRO A 27 -5.62 29.58 14.37
C PRO A 27 -5.75 28.06 14.57
N LEU A 28 -5.76 27.33 13.46
CA LEU A 28 -5.58 25.87 13.51
C LEU A 28 -4.21 25.55 14.11
N PRO A 29 -4.10 24.51 14.96
CA PRO A 29 -2.80 24.01 15.35
C PRO A 29 -2.02 23.55 14.11
N ALA A 30 -0.69 23.58 14.19
CA ALA A 30 0.16 22.97 13.17
C ALA A 30 -0.27 21.51 12.96
N TYR A 31 -0.28 21.08 11.69
CA TYR A 31 -0.60 19.71 11.37
C TYR A 31 0.58 18.82 11.75
N ASP A 32 0.29 17.59 12.21
CA ASP A 32 1.33 16.60 12.44
C ASP A 32 1.37 15.64 11.25
N PHE A 33 2.32 15.84 10.33
CA PHE A 33 2.52 14.93 9.20
C PHE A 33 2.81 13.48 9.63
N TRP A 34 3.46 13.27 10.76
CA TRP A 34 3.95 11.94 11.17
C TRP A 34 2.89 11.15 11.94
N GLY A 35 2.11 11.81 12.80
CA GLY A 35 1.10 11.20 13.66
C GLY A 35 0.17 10.20 12.96
N PRO A 36 -0.43 10.54 11.80
CA PRO A 36 -1.31 9.65 11.05
C PRO A 36 -0.65 8.34 10.55
N SER A 37 0.68 8.28 10.50
CA SER A 37 1.45 7.08 10.09
C SER A 37 2.03 6.28 11.26
N ARG A 38 1.78 6.72 12.50
CA ARG A 38 2.30 6.12 13.75
C ARG A 38 1.20 5.96 14.81
N VAL A 39 -0.01 5.60 14.38
CA VAL A 39 -1.21 5.56 15.24
C VAL A 39 -1.17 4.42 16.26
N ILE A 40 -0.54 3.30 15.92
CA ILE A 40 -0.37 2.14 16.83
C ILE A 40 1.03 2.24 17.43
N PRO A 41 1.17 2.26 18.78
CA PRO A 41 2.47 2.42 19.45
C PRO A 41 3.51 1.39 19.01
N ALA A 42 4.78 1.81 18.93
CA ALA A 42 5.91 0.98 18.53
C ALA A 42 5.72 0.25 17.17
N THR A 43 4.98 0.88 16.24
CA THR A 43 4.77 0.35 14.90
C THR A 43 4.77 1.46 13.84
N ILE A 44 4.85 1.03 12.57
CA ILE A 44 4.70 1.87 11.39
C ILE A 44 3.43 1.43 10.69
N ASN A 45 2.46 2.34 10.52
CA ASN A 45 1.16 2.04 9.89
C ASN A 45 0.82 3.03 8.78
N GLU A 46 1.76 3.15 7.84
CA GLU A 46 1.61 3.97 6.63
C GLU A 46 0.46 3.52 5.74
N PHE A 47 -0.10 4.48 5.01
CA PHE A 47 -1.08 4.29 3.95
C PHE A 47 -0.51 4.81 2.63
N PRO A 48 -1.01 4.36 1.47
CA PRO A 48 -0.35 4.59 0.18
C PRO A 48 0.00 6.06 -0.08
N TYR A 49 -0.93 6.99 0.14
CA TYR A 49 -0.67 8.41 -0.10
C TYR A 49 0.42 8.98 0.80
N TRP A 50 0.51 8.54 2.07
CA TRP A 50 1.61 8.93 2.97
C TRP A 50 2.95 8.52 2.38
N SER A 51 3.09 7.26 1.96
CA SER A 51 4.37 6.77 1.42
C SER A 51 4.73 7.44 0.09
N PHE A 52 3.74 7.73 -0.78
CA PHE A 52 3.98 8.50 -2.01
C PHE A 52 4.45 9.92 -1.71
N LEU A 53 3.84 10.59 -0.74
CA LEU A 53 4.20 11.95 -0.35
C LEU A 53 5.53 12.01 0.41
N PHE A 54 5.85 10.98 1.19
CA PHE A 54 7.16 10.82 1.82
C PHE A 54 8.28 10.64 0.79
N ALA A 55 7.93 10.16 -0.41
CA ALA A 55 8.80 10.00 -1.58
C ALA A 55 9.98 9.05 -1.36
N ASP A 56 9.75 8.00 -0.56
CA ASP A 56 10.76 6.99 -0.27
C ASP A 56 10.45 5.68 -1.00
N LEU A 57 11.32 5.28 -1.92
CA LEU A 57 11.12 4.16 -2.83
C LEU A 57 11.34 2.81 -2.13
N HIS A 58 10.49 2.54 -1.14
CA HIS A 58 10.53 1.29 -0.39
C HIS A 58 9.97 0.11 -1.20
N PRO A 59 10.36 -1.13 -0.85
CA PRO A 59 9.85 -2.36 -1.47
C PRO A 59 8.33 -2.46 -1.60
N HIS A 60 7.57 -1.98 -0.60
CA HIS A 60 6.11 -2.04 -0.65
C HIS A 60 5.49 -1.04 -1.64
N LEU A 61 6.18 0.06 -1.97
CA LEU A 61 5.75 1.00 -3.03
C LEU A 61 6.00 0.39 -4.40
N ILE A 62 7.19 -0.19 -4.61
CA ILE A 62 7.55 -0.89 -5.85
C ILE A 62 6.59 -2.06 -6.10
N GLY A 63 6.14 -2.75 -5.04
CA GLY A 63 5.17 -3.84 -5.10
C GLY A 63 3.73 -3.42 -5.49
N MET A 64 3.32 -2.16 -5.29
CA MET A 64 1.95 -1.70 -5.57
C MET A 64 1.50 -1.90 -7.04
N PRO A 65 2.25 -1.47 -8.07
CA PRO A 65 1.84 -1.71 -9.47
C PRO A 65 1.80 -3.20 -9.82
N LEU A 66 2.72 -4.01 -9.28
CA LEU A 66 2.75 -5.46 -9.49
C LEU A 66 1.54 -6.14 -8.83
N THR A 67 1.18 -5.68 -7.63
CA THR A 67 -0.04 -6.07 -6.93
C THR A 67 -1.27 -5.76 -7.78
N ALA A 68 -1.39 -4.54 -8.33
CA ALA A 68 -2.52 -4.16 -9.17
C ALA A 68 -2.64 -5.07 -10.40
N LEU A 69 -1.52 -5.40 -11.05
CA LEU A 69 -1.47 -6.34 -12.17
C LEU A 69 -1.89 -7.77 -11.76
N PHE A 70 -1.43 -8.25 -10.61
CA PHE A 70 -1.85 -9.54 -10.05
C PHE A 70 -3.36 -9.60 -9.84
N LEU A 71 -3.93 -8.56 -9.23
CA LEU A 71 -5.37 -8.45 -8.98
C LEU A 71 -6.17 -8.38 -10.27
N ALA A 72 -5.66 -7.71 -11.32
CA ALA A 72 -6.29 -7.68 -12.63
C ALA A 72 -6.34 -9.08 -13.28
N LEU A 73 -5.25 -9.84 -13.23
CA LEU A 73 -5.23 -11.23 -13.72
C LEU A 73 -6.16 -12.14 -12.91
N LEU A 74 -6.26 -11.93 -11.61
CA LEU A 74 -7.18 -12.65 -10.74
C LEU A 74 -8.65 -12.38 -11.12
N LEU A 75 -8.98 -11.13 -11.44
CA LEU A 75 -10.30 -10.79 -11.97
C LEU A 75 -10.57 -11.49 -13.32
N VAL A 76 -9.58 -11.55 -14.22
CA VAL A 76 -9.68 -12.29 -15.49
C VAL A 76 -9.96 -13.77 -15.22
N LEU A 77 -9.23 -14.40 -14.30
CA LEU A 77 -9.44 -15.79 -13.91
C LEU A 77 -10.88 -16.04 -13.43
N VAL A 78 -11.38 -15.20 -12.50
CA VAL A 78 -12.74 -15.32 -11.96
C VAL A 78 -13.79 -15.12 -13.06
N ARG A 79 -13.60 -14.12 -13.93
CA ARG A 79 -14.52 -13.79 -15.03
C ARG A 79 -14.58 -14.90 -16.08
N GLU A 80 -13.45 -15.45 -16.50
CA GLU A 80 -13.40 -16.53 -17.50
C GLU A 80 -14.14 -17.78 -17.00
N TYR A 81 -13.94 -18.15 -15.73
CA TYR A 81 -14.71 -19.23 -15.13
C TYR A 81 -16.20 -18.90 -15.01
N ALA A 82 -16.56 -17.63 -14.78
CA ALA A 82 -17.96 -17.19 -14.74
C ALA A 82 -18.67 -17.37 -16.09
N VAL A 83 -17.97 -17.12 -17.20
CA VAL A 83 -18.50 -17.17 -18.56
C VAL A 83 -18.46 -18.59 -19.11
N VAL A 84 -17.28 -19.21 -19.14
CA VAL A 84 -17.05 -20.46 -19.86
C VAL A 84 -17.26 -21.68 -18.94
N GLY A 85 -17.20 -21.50 -17.62
CA GLY A 85 -17.25 -22.59 -16.65
C GLY A 85 -16.02 -23.51 -16.71
N ARG A 86 -15.05 -23.26 -17.57
CA ARG A 86 -13.77 -23.98 -17.69
C ARG A 86 -12.74 -23.08 -18.34
N LEU A 87 -11.47 -23.27 -17.98
CA LEU A 87 -10.39 -22.69 -18.76
C LEU A 87 -9.93 -23.64 -19.86
N ALA A 88 -9.65 -23.10 -21.04
CA ALA A 88 -8.91 -23.81 -22.07
C ALA A 88 -7.47 -24.05 -21.57
N LEU A 89 -6.88 -25.21 -21.91
CA LEU A 89 -5.56 -25.59 -21.41
C LEU A 89 -4.49 -24.53 -21.71
N ARG A 90 -4.42 -24.03 -22.94
CA ARG A 90 -3.48 -22.98 -23.34
C ARG A 90 -3.59 -21.73 -22.46
N ARG A 91 -4.81 -21.22 -22.27
CA ARG A 91 -5.06 -20.06 -21.38
C ARG A 91 -4.72 -20.38 -19.93
N GLY A 92 -4.99 -21.59 -19.47
CA GLY A 92 -4.67 -22.03 -18.10
C GLY A 92 -3.17 -22.03 -17.84
N LEU A 93 -2.39 -22.58 -18.78
CA LEU A 93 -0.93 -22.56 -18.73
C LEU A 93 -0.38 -21.13 -18.82
N SER A 94 -0.95 -20.26 -19.67
CA SER A 94 -0.56 -18.85 -19.73
C SER A 94 -0.81 -18.13 -18.41
N LEU A 95 -2.00 -18.28 -17.81
CA LEU A 95 -2.29 -17.67 -16.51
C LEU A 95 -1.36 -18.23 -15.42
N LEU A 96 -1.10 -19.55 -15.42
CA LEU A 96 -0.15 -20.16 -14.49
C LEU A 96 1.23 -19.52 -14.61
N LEU A 97 1.74 -19.36 -15.84
CA LEU A 97 3.02 -18.70 -16.10
C LEU A 97 3.04 -17.26 -15.59
N PHE A 98 2.03 -16.44 -15.93
CA PHE A 98 1.97 -15.04 -15.50
C PHE A 98 1.81 -14.90 -13.98
N PHE A 99 0.96 -15.70 -13.33
CA PHE A 99 0.88 -15.70 -11.87
C PHE A 99 2.22 -16.10 -11.26
N SER A 100 2.88 -17.13 -11.80
CA SER A 100 4.18 -17.61 -11.28
C SER A 100 5.27 -16.54 -11.41
N LEU A 101 5.32 -15.84 -12.54
CA LEU A 101 6.22 -14.72 -12.79
C LEU A 101 5.95 -13.58 -11.79
N LEU A 102 4.70 -13.16 -11.64
CA LEU A 102 4.34 -12.09 -10.72
C LEU A 102 4.63 -12.45 -9.26
N LEU A 103 4.33 -13.68 -8.83
CA LEU A 103 4.66 -14.12 -7.47
C LEU A 103 6.17 -14.08 -7.23
N GLY A 104 6.97 -14.51 -8.20
CA GLY A 104 8.42 -14.44 -8.12
C GLY A 104 8.93 -13.00 -8.04
N THR A 105 8.42 -12.10 -8.87
CA THR A 105 8.77 -10.66 -8.80
C THR A 105 8.36 -10.06 -7.45
N LEU A 106 7.11 -10.24 -7.02
CA LEU A 106 6.61 -9.72 -5.74
C LEU A 106 7.46 -10.25 -4.57
N THR A 107 7.79 -11.55 -4.58
CA THR A 107 8.63 -12.16 -3.55
C THR A 107 10.06 -11.59 -3.55
N SER A 108 10.62 -11.29 -4.72
CA SER A 108 11.97 -10.75 -4.87
C SER A 108 12.05 -9.28 -4.50
N VAL A 109 10.98 -8.52 -4.78
CA VAL A 109 10.84 -7.11 -4.40
C VAL A 109 10.58 -7.00 -2.90
N ASN A 110 9.56 -7.69 -2.40
CA ASN A 110 9.15 -7.66 -1.01
C ASN A 110 8.70 -9.05 -0.55
N PHE A 111 9.58 -9.76 0.16
CA PHE A 111 9.32 -11.12 0.60
C PHE A 111 8.03 -11.28 1.43
N TRP A 112 7.59 -10.22 2.13
CA TRP A 112 6.35 -10.19 2.91
C TRP A 112 5.07 -10.33 2.08
N GLU A 113 5.16 -10.15 0.76
CA GLU A 113 4.05 -10.32 -0.17
C GLU A 113 3.82 -11.78 -0.56
N ALA A 114 4.85 -12.64 -0.42
CA ALA A 114 4.81 -14.02 -0.88
C ALA A 114 3.65 -14.84 -0.27
N PRO A 115 3.40 -14.82 1.06
CA PRO A 115 2.29 -15.59 1.64
C PRO A 115 0.93 -15.15 1.10
N THR A 116 0.74 -13.84 0.95
CA THR A 116 -0.53 -13.26 0.50
C THR A 116 -0.83 -13.64 -0.94
N TYR A 117 0.10 -13.45 -1.87
CA TYR A 117 -0.16 -13.69 -3.30
C TYR A 117 -0.05 -15.16 -3.71
N LEU A 118 0.71 -15.98 -2.97
CA LEU A 118 0.64 -17.43 -3.10
C LEU A 118 -0.76 -17.91 -2.68
N GLY A 119 -1.21 -17.52 -1.49
CA GLY A 119 -2.53 -17.87 -0.96
C GLY A 119 -3.66 -17.37 -1.85
N LEU A 120 -3.60 -16.10 -2.28
CA LEU A 120 -4.61 -15.47 -3.12
C LEU A 120 -4.69 -16.12 -4.51
N GLY A 121 -3.57 -16.52 -5.11
CA GLY A 121 -3.56 -17.25 -6.38
C GLY A 121 -4.22 -18.62 -6.28
N VAL A 122 -3.85 -19.41 -5.27
CA VAL A 122 -4.41 -20.77 -5.06
C VAL A 122 -5.89 -20.68 -4.66
N PHE A 123 -6.22 -19.86 -3.68
CA PHE A 123 -7.58 -19.71 -3.18
C PHE A 123 -8.50 -19.05 -4.21
N GLY A 124 -7.99 -18.05 -4.94
CA GLY A 124 -8.67 -17.46 -6.08
C GLY A 124 -9.03 -18.48 -7.16
N PHE A 125 -8.14 -19.43 -7.44
CA PHE A 125 -8.42 -20.52 -8.37
C PHE A 125 -9.50 -21.48 -7.86
N VAL A 126 -9.50 -21.82 -6.58
CA VAL A 126 -10.57 -22.63 -5.94
C VAL A 126 -11.93 -21.93 -6.07
N VAL A 127 -11.98 -20.65 -5.73
CA VAL A 127 -13.19 -19.83 -5.79
C VAL A 127 -13.68 -19.69 -7.23
N ALA A 128 -12.79 -19.43 -8.19
CA ALA A 128 -13.13 -19.33 -9.61
C ALA A 128 -13.74 -20.65 -10.14
N GLN A 129 -13.13 -21.80 -9.81
CA GLN A 129 -13.67 -23.11 -10.19
C GLN A 129 -15.06 -23.36 -9.61
N TYR A 130 -15.24 -23.10 -8.31
CA TYR A 130 -16.52 -23.29 -7.65
C TYR A 130 -17.59 -22.37 -8.23
N PHE A 131 -17.26 -21.10 -8.47
CA PHE A 131 -18.19 -20.14 -9.06
C PHE A 131 -18.68 -20.58 -10.45
N GLY A 132 -17.75 -20.97 -11.32
CA GLY A 132 -18.05 -21.41 -12.68
C GLY A 132 -18.78 -22.76 -12.77
N ARG A 133 -18.33 -23.77 -12.01
CA ARG A 133 -18.80 -25.17 -12.14
C ARG A 133 -19.73 -25.63 -11.02
N GLY A 134 -19.75 -24.95 -9.89
CA GLY A 134 -20.42 -25.40 -8.66
C GLY A 134 -19.69 -26.50 -7.91
N ARG A 135 -18.49 -26.88 -8.36
CA ARG A 135 -17.63 -27.89 -7.74
C ARG A 135 -16.16 -27.55 -7.98
N VAL A 136 -15.31 -27.94 -7.06
CA VAL A 136 -13.86 -27.79 -7.14
C VAL A 136 -13.25 -29.09 -7.67
N ASN A 137 -12.36 -29.01 -8.65
CA ASN A 137 -11.54 -30.16 -9.02
C ASN A 137 -10.25 -30.11 -8.21
N TRP A 138 -10.21 -30.85 -7.10
CA TRP A 138 -9.08 -30.83 -6.18
C TRP A 138 -7.78 -31.34 -6.79
N VAL A 139 -7.84 -32.35 -7.68
CA VAL A 139 -6.64 -32.84 -8.38
C VAL A 139 -6.05 -31.71 -9.24
N LEU A 140 -6.87 -31.02 -10.02
CA LEU A 140 -6.42 -29.87 -10.81
C LEU A 140 -5.91 -28.73 -9.93
N THR A 141 -6.57 -28.44 -8.81
CA THR A 141 -6.12 -27.42 -7.85
C THR A 141 -4.75 -27.75 -7.29
N VAL A 142 -4.51 -28.98 -6.85
CA VAL A 142 -3.22 -29.41 -6.30
C VAL A 142 -2.14 -29.35 -7.37
N LEU A 143 -2.41 -29.85 -8.59
CA LEU A 143 -1.46 -29.76 -9.70
C LEU A 143 -1.15 -28.31 -10.08
N ALA A 144 -2.15 -27.44 -10.12
CA ALA A 144 -1.96 -26.02 -10.40
C ALA A 144 -1.19 -25.31 -9.28
N ALA A 145 -1.44 -25.64 -8.01
CA ALA A 145 -0.74 -25.06 -6.86
C ALA A 145 0.74 -25.50 -6.82
N ILE A 146 1.01 -26.78 -7.06
CA ILE A 146 2.38 -27.30 -7.20
C ILE A 146 3.06 -26.63 -8.40
N GLY A 147 2.38 -26.59 -9.56
CA GLY A 147 2.90 -25.93 -10.74
C GLY A 147 3.19 -24.44 -10.53
N TYR A 148 2.33 -23.75 -9.77
CA TYR A 148 2.48 -22.32 -9.45
C TYR A 148 3.72 -22.09 -8.59
N GLY A 149 3.87 -22.81 -7.48
CA GLY A 149 5.04 -22.69 -6.61
C GLY A 149 6.33 -23.15 -7.29
N ALA A 150 6.30 -24.29 -7.98
CA ALA A 150 7.47 -24.83 -8.66
C ALA A 150 7.93 -23.93 -9.80
N LEU A 151 7.01 -23.41 -10.62
CA LEU A 151 7.36 -22.52 -11.71
C LEU A 151 7.87 -21.16 -11.20
N THR A 152 7.29 -20.62 -10.11
CA THR A 152 7.85 -19.44 -9.43
C THR A 152 9.29 -19.68 -8.99
N TYR A 153 9.54 -20.80 -8.31
CA TYR A 153 10.89 -21.15 -7.85
C TYR A 153 11.87 -21.32 -9.01
N LEU A 154 11.47 -22.01 -10.09
CA LEU A 154 12.31 -22.23 -11.27
C LEU A 154 12.65 -20.92 -12.00
N LEU A 155 11.66 -20.04 -12.21
CA LEU A 155 11.86 -18.76 -12.89
C LEU A 155 12.79 -17.83 -12.11
N TYR A 156 12.78 -17.91 -10.79
CA TYR A 156 13.57 -17.06 -9.89
C TYR A 156 14.65 -17.85 -9.15
N TYR A 157 15.04 -19.02 -9.67
CA TYR A 157 16.05 -19.88 -9.04
C TYR A 157 17.37 -19.13 -8.77
N PRO A 158 17.90 -18.32 -9.70
CA PRO A 158 19.12 -17.56 -9.43
C PRO A 158 18.98 -16.60 -8.24
N PHE A 159 17.81 -15.99 -8.04
CA PHE A 159 17.56 -15.15 -6.88
C PHE A 159 17.51 -15.98 -5.59
N PHE A 160 16.66 -17.02 -5.56
CA PHE A 160 16.48 -17.83 -4.34
C PHE A 160 17.73 -18.61 -3.93
N ALA A 161 18.55 -19.04 -4.89
CA ALA A 161 19.79 -19.75 -4.62
C ALA A 161 20.87 -18.86 -3.98
N ASN A 162 20.81 -17.55 -4.22
CA ASN A 162 21.79 -16.57 -3.73
C ASN A 162 21.20 -15.62 -2.67
N TYR A 163 19.94 -15.81 -2.28
CA TYR A 163 19.27 -14.94 -1.31
C TYR A 163 19.85 -15.14 0.09
N VAL A 164 20.32 -14.05 0.69
CA VAL A 164 20.81 -14.03 2.07
C VAL A 164 19.80 -13.26 2.92
N GLY A 165 19.08 -13.98 3.78
CA GLY A 165 18.14 -13.36 4.71
C GLY A 165 18.88 -12.75 5.90
N VAL A 166 18.86 -11.42 6.01
CA VAL A 166 19.43 -10.70 7.15
C VAL A 166 18.34 -10.54 8.23
N GLY A 167 18.55 -11.13 9.40
CA GLY A 167 17.72 -10.91 10.60
C GLY A 167 16.36 -11.62 10.64
N ALA A 168 15.87 -12.22 9.56
CA ALA A 168 14.59 -12.95 9.55
C ALA A 168 14.73 -14.36 10.16
N SER A 169 13.99 -14.66 11.25
CA SER A 169 14.15 -15.89 12.06
C SER A 169 12.85 -16.66 12.32
N GLY A 170 11.90 -16.61 11.39
CA GLY A 170 10.67 -17.40 11.42
C GLY A 170 9.46 -16.64 11.96
N VAL A 171 8.52 -17.35 12.61
CA VAL A 171 7.24 -16.80 13.08
C VAL A 171 7.22 -16.70 14.61
N GLY A 172 6.66 -15.61 15.14
CA GLY A 172 6.39 -15.41 16.57
C GLY A 172 4.91 -15.14 16.84
N LEU A 173 4.51 -15.27 18.11
CA LEU A 173 3.16 -14.94 18.57
C LEU A 173 3.09 -13.49 19.05
N VAL A 174 2.03 -12.79 18.67
CA VAL A 174 1.76 -11.42 19.12
C VAL A 174 1.48 -11.43 20.62
N ARG A 175 2.14 -10.53 21.34
CA ARG A 175 2.09 -10.45 22.81
C ARG A 175 1.05 -9.46 23.32
N THR A 176 0.82 -8.40 22.56
CA THR A 176 -0.02 -7.27 22.97
C THR A 176 -1.08 -7.01 21.91
N PRO A 177 -2.38 -7.20 22.23
CA PRO A 177 -3.45 -6.91 21.28
C PRO A 177 -3.51 -5.41 20.97
N ASP A 178 -3.87 -5.07 19.73
CA ASP A 178 -4.11 -3.67 19.37
C ASP A 178 -5.38 -3.14 20.02
N GLU A 179 -5.35 -1.86 20.40
CA GLU A 179 -6.55 -1.16 20.85
C GLU A 179 -7.51 -0.98 19.66
N PRO A 180 -8.79 -1.38 19.77
CA PRO A 180 -9.74 -1.26 18.66
C PRO A 180 -9.93 0.18 18.18
N GLY A 181 -9.82 1.17 19.06
CA GLY A 181 -9.96 2.60 18.72
C GLY A 181 -8.90 3.06 17.73
N THR A 182 -7.61 2.86 18.06
CA THR A 182 -6.48 3.22 17.20
C THR A 182 -6.49 2.42 15.89
N TRP A 183 -6.85 1.13 15.95
CA TRP A 183 -7.01 0.32 14.74
C TRP A 183 -8.13 0.84 13.82
N LEU A 184 -9.25 1.29 14.40
CA LEU A 184 -10.37 1.89 13.64
C LEU A 184 -10.02 3.28 13.08
N LEU A 185 -9.05 4.01 13.63
CA LEU A 185 -8.56 5.23 12.98
C LEU A 185 -7.90 4.95 11.62
N ILE A 186 -7.28 3.77 11.48
CA ILE A 186 -6.64 3.35 10.22
C ILE A 186 -7.69 2.77 9.27
N TRP A 187 -8.49 1.81 9.75
CA TRP A 187 -9.34 0.97 8.91
C TRP A 187 -10.82 1.37 8.90
N GLY A 188 -11.25 2.28 9.78
CA GLY A 188 -12.66 2.54 10.07
C GLY A 188 -13.48 2.96 8.85
N PHE A 189 -12.94 3.82 7.98
CA PHE A 189 -13.63 4.26 6.77
C PHE A 189 -13.85 3.09 5.78
N LEU A 190 -12.79 2.39 5.39
CA LEU A 190 -12.90 1.25 4.46
C LEU A 190 -13.69 0.09 5.09
N GLY A 191 -13.48 -0.16 6.39
CA GLY A 191 -14.22 -1.14 7.17
C GLY A 191 -15.71 -0.84 7.19
N PHE A 192 -16.11 0.42 7.38
CA PHE A 192 -17.51 0.85 7.30
C PHE A 192 -18.12 0.57 5.91
N VAL A 193 -17.42 0.91 4.83
CA VAL A 193 -17.87 0.64 3.45
C VAL A 193 -18.04 -0.87 3.22
N ILE A 194 -17.05 -1.66 3.62
CA ILE A 194 -17.03 -3.11 3.45
C ILE A 194 -18.13 -3.78 4.26
N VAL A 195 -18.24 -3.49 5.56
CA VAL A 195 -19.24 -4.09 6.45
C VAL A 195 -20.65 -3.70 6.03
N SER A 196 -20.87 -2.46 5.62
CA SER A 196 -22.15 -2.00 5.06
C SER A 196 -22.54 -2.82 3.83
N TRP A 197 -21.61 -3.01 2.90
CA TRP A 197 -21.85 -3.82 1.72
C TRP A 197 -22.05 -5.31 2.05
N LEU A 198 -21.27 -5.90 2.97
CA LEU A 198 -21.43 -7.29 3.38
C LEU A 198 -22.83 -7.54 3.95
N PHE A 199 -23.30 -6.65 4.82
CA PHE A 199 -24.64 -6.71 5.41
C PHE A 199 -25.72 -6.67 4.31
N PHE A 200 -25.58 -5.75 3.35
CA PHE A 200 -26.48 -5.65 2.21
C PHE A 200 -26.43 -6.87 1.29
N ALA A 201 -25.23 -7.32 0.94
CA ALA A 201 -25.01 -8.44 0.04
C ALA A 201 -25.61 -9.72 0.60
N VAL A 202 -25.44 -10.01 1.90
CA VAL A 202 -26.00 -11.20 2.55
C VAL A 202 -27.53 -11.21 2.51
N GLN A 203 -28.19 -10.04 2.57
CA GLN A 203 -29.65 -9.92 2.52
C GLN A 203 -30.27 -10.14 1.13
N GLN A 204 -29.47 -10.12 0.07
CA GLN A 204 -29.97 -10.30 -1.29
C GLN A 204 -30.74 -11.63 -1.46
N PRO A 205 -31.88 -11.62 -2.18
CA PRO A 205 -32.73 -12.79 -2.31
C PRO A 205 -32.05 -13.89 -3.12
N ALA A 206 -32.14 -15.12 -2.64
CA ALA A 206 -31.67 -16.31 -3.33
C ALA A 206 -32.55 -16.62 -4.56
N ARG A 207 -32.15 -16.10 -5.73
CA ARG A 207 -32.84 -16.29 -7.03
C ARG A 207 -31.93 -16.99 -8.03
N ALA A 208 -32.50 -17.82 -8.91
CA ALA A 208 -31.72 -18.45 -9.97
C ALA A 208 -31.17 -17.43 -10.97
N ARG A 209 -30.00 -17.73 -11.53
CA ARG A 209 -29.31 -16.93 -12.56
C ARG A 209 -29.21 -17.74 -13.84
N THR A 210 -29.52 -17.15 -14.98
CA THR A 210 -29.11 -17.73 -16.27
C THR A 210 -27.66 -17.28 -16.53
N THR A 211 -26.76 -18.24 -16.68
CA THR A 211 -25.36 -17.99 -17.03
C THR A 211 -25.24 -17.58 -18.50
N ALA A 212 -24.11 -16.99 -18.89
CA ALA A 212 -23.83 -16.61 -20.28
C ALA A 212 -23.94 -17.77 -21.28
N LEU A 213 -23.81 -19.02 -20.81
CA LEU A 213 -23.98 -20.25 -21.60
C LEU A 213 -25.43 -20.79 -21.60
N GLY A 214 -26.41 -20.00 -21.19
CA GLY A 214 -27.82 -20.42 -21.11
C GLY A 214 -28.15 -21.41 -19.99
N ARG A 215 -27.17 -21.81 -19.15
CA ARG A 215 -27.41 -22.73 -18.03
C ARG A 215 -28.01 -22.00 -16.83
N VAL A 216 -29.02 -22.59 -16.21
CA VAL A 216 -29.65 -22.05 -14.99
C VAL A 216 -28.83 -22.46 -13.76
N ALA A 217 -28.12 -21.50 -13.17
CA ALA A 217 -27.48 -21.64 -11.87
C ALA A 217 -28.51 -21.39 -10.76
N ARG A 218 -28.85 -22.45 -10.01
CA ARG A 218 -29.78 -22.36 -8.88
C ARG A 218 -29.04 -21.93 -7.61
N PRO A 219 -29.69 -21.16 -6.71
CA PRO A 219 -29.11 -20.81 -5.42
C PRO A 219 -28.87 -22.06 -4.58
N THR A 220 -27.71 -22.10 -3.93
CA THR A 220 -27.35 -23.16 -2.98
C THR A 220 -28.27 -23.18 -1.75
N GLY A 221 -28.32 -24.30 -1.02
CA GLY A 221 -29.06 -24.37 0.25
C GLY A 221 -28.55 -23.34 1.27
N MET A 222 -27.25 -23.10 1.28
CA MET A 222 -26.59 -22.03 2.02
C MET A 222 -27.11 -20.63 1.65
N GLU A 223 -27.18 -20.29 0.36
CA GLU A 223 -27.73 -19.00 -0.10
C GLU A 223 -29.16 -18.78 0.35
N ARG A 224 -29.99 -19.83 0.26
CA ARG A 224 -31.39 -19.78 0.67
C ARG A 224 -31.51 -19.61 2.18
N TRP A 225 -30.66 -20.30 2.95
CA TRP A 225 -30.60 -20.15 4.40
C TRP A 225 -30.16 -18.74 4.80
N LEU A 226 -29.09 -18.20 4.22
CA LEU A 226 -28.64 -16.83 4.48
C LEU A 226 -29.72 -15.79 4.16
N SER A 227 -30.37 -15.94 3.00
CA SER A 227 -31.48 -15.07 2.59
C SER A 227 -32.67 -15.15 3.54
N LEU A 228 -32.96 -16.32 4.13
CA LEU A 228 -34.03 -16.50 5.12
C LEU A 228 -33.67 -15.97 6.49
N ALA A 229 -32.49 -16.33 7.00
CA ALA A 229 -32.01 -15.99 8.33
C ALA A 229 -31.80 -14.49 8.48
N VAL A 230 -31.25 -13.83 7.46
CA VAL A 230 -30.89 -12.40 7.53
C VAL A 230 -31.92 -11.54 6.79
N GLY A 231 -32.22 -11.87 5.53
CA GLY A 231 -33.09 -11.03 4.68
C GLY A 231 -34.58 -11.14 4.98
N LYS A 232 -35.03 -12.19 5.70
CA LYS A 232 -36.45 -12.42 6.03
C LYS A 232 -36.64 -12.76 7.51
N PHE A 233 -35.81 -12.19 8.39
CA PHE A 233 -35.90 -12.40 9.83
C PHE A 233 -37.31 -12.14 10.40
N ASN A 234 -38.03 -11.13 9.88
CA ASN A 234 -39.41 -10.83 10.29
C ASN A 234 -40.43 -11.95 9.97
N ARG A 235 -40.03 -13.02 9.26
CA ARG A 235 -40.81 -14.24 9.03
C ARG A 235 -40.40 -15.39 9.95
N LEU A 236 -39.67 -15.09 11.03
CA LEU A 236 -39.19 -16.06 12.03
C LEU A 236 -40.25 -17.07 12.50
N PRO A 237 -41.52 -16.67 12.75
CA PRO A 237 -42.56 -17.61 13.18
C PRO A 237 -42.85 -18.71 12.16
N ARG A 238 -42.53 -18.49 10.88
CA ARG A 238 -42.64 -19.48 9.79
C ARG A 238 -41.27 -19.97 9.32
N PHE A 239 -40.20 -19.70 10.06
CA PHE A 239 -38.83 -20.01 9.64
C PHE A 239 -38.65 -21.49 9.36
N LEU A 240 -39.09 -22.37 10.28
CA LEU A 240 -38.96 -23.82 10.12
C LEU A 240 -39.73 -24.34 8.90
N TYR A 241 -40.92 -23.78 8.63
CA TYR A 241 -41.72 -24.10 7.45
C TYR A 241 -41.04 -23.64 6.15
N LEU A 242 -40.61 -22.38 6.10
CA LEU A 242 -39.91 -21.81 4.93
C LEU A 242 -38.54 -22.45 4.70
N HIS A 243 -37.85 -22.81 5.78
CA HIS A 243 -36.59 -23.54 5.76
C HIS A 243 -36.76 -24.92 5.11
N ARG A 244 -37.73 -25.72 5.58
CA ARG A 244 -38.04 -27.04 4.98
C ARG A 244 -38.42 -26.92 3.50
N LEU A 245 -39.15 -25.88 3.12
CA LEU A 245 -39.57 -25.64 1.74
C LEU A 245 -38.45 -25.19 0.81
N LEU A 246 -37.53 -24.36 1.29
CA LEU A 246 -36.50 -23.71 0.46
C LEU A 246 -35.17 -24.46 0.51
N VAL A 247 -34.80 -25.04 1.64
CA VAL A 247 -33.58 -25.82 1.87
C VAL A 247 -33.92 -27.31 1.82
N GLN A 248 -34.36 -27.78 0.65
CA GLN A 248 -34.90 -29.14 0.48
C GLN A 248 -33.84 -30.26 0.54
N GLN A 249 -32.56 -29.94 0.34
CA GLN A 249 -31.44 -30.89 0.44
C GLN A 249 -30.22 -30.22 1.10
N PRO A 250 -29.85 -30.59 2.34
CA PRO A 250 -28.68 -30.05 3.01
C PRO A 250 -27.41 -30.54 2.29
N SER A 251 -26.71 -29.65 1.61
CA SER A 251 -25.37 -29.92 1.10
C SER A 251 -24.32 -29.76 2.21
N LEU A 252 -23.12 -30.31 2.03
CA LEU A 252 -21.99 -30.05 2.94
C LEU A 252 -21.70 -28.55 3.08
N GLY A 253 -21.81 -27.77 2.00
CA GLY A 253 -21.67 -26.31 2.06
C GLY A 253 -22.78 -25.61 2.85
N TYR A 254 -24.00 -26.18 2.87
CA TYR A 254 -25.07 -25.70 3.74
C TYR A 254 -24.78 -26.02 5.21
N LEU A 255 -24.38 -27.25 5.54
CA LEU A 255 -24.00 -27.63 6.91
C LEU A 255 -22.83 -26.79 7.44
N PHE A 256 -21.85 -26.54 6.56
CA PHE A 256 -20.73 -25.67 6.87
C PHE A 256 -21.19 -24.24 7.17
N ALA A 257 -22.08 -23.66 6.37
CA ALA A 257 -22.55 -22.29 6.58
C ALA A 257 -23.38 -22.09 7.85
N ILE A 258 -24.25 -23.05 8.21
CA ILE A 258 -25.10 -22.96 9.41
C ILE A 258 -24.30 -23.14 10.71
N VAL A 259 -23.15 -23.82 10.66
CA VAL A 259 -22.26 -24.00 11.82
C VAL A 259 -21.22 -22.90 11.86
N LEU A 260 -20.54 -22.65 10.74
CA LEU A 260 -19.40 -21.74 10.68
C LEU A 260 -19.78 -20.33 11.10
N TRP A 261 -20.83 -19.74 10.53
CA TRP A 261 -21.07 -18.31 10.77
C TRP A 261 -21.53 -18.01 12.21
N PRO A 262 -22.46 -18.77 12.82
CA PRO A 262 -22.75 -18.64 14.25
C PRO A 262 -21.53 -18.92 15.13
N LEU A 263 -20.69 -19.91 14.78
CA LEU A 263 -19.45 -20.17 15.50
C LEU A 263 -18.48 -18.99 15.42
N LEU A 264 -18.29 -18.38 14.25
CA LEU A 264 -17.44 -17.19 14.08
C LEU A 264 -17.99 -15.98 14.83
N ILE A 265 -19.31 -15.82 14.91
CA ILE A 265 -19.94 -14.79 15.75
C ILE A 265 -19.64 -15.06 17.23
N LEU A 266 -19.76 -16.31 17.69
CA LEU A 266 -19.43 -16.69 19.06
C LEU A 266 -17.94 -16.47 19.37
N VAL A 267 -17.05 -16.82 18.44
CA VAL A 267 -15.60 -16.56 18.54
C VAL A 267 -15.34 -15.07 18.59
N ALA A 268 -16.03 -14.25 17.80
CA ALA A 268 -15.90 -12.79 17.84
C ALA A 268 -16.35 -12.22 19.19
N LEU A 269 -17.48 -12.70 19.73
CA LEU A 269 -17.96 -12.29 21.06
C LEU A 269 -16.99 -12.70 22.18
N LEU A 270 -16.44 -13.92 22.10
CA LEU A 270 -15.44 -14.41 23.05
C LEU A 270 -14.13 -13.61 22.94
N ALA A 271 -13.65 -13.36 21.72
CA ALA A 271 -12.46 -12.55 21.48
C ALA A 271 -12.63 -11.13 22.05
N TRP A 272 -13.80 -10.52 21.85
CA TRP A 272 -14.13 -9.21 22.44
C TRP A 272 -14.07 -9.26 23.97
N TRP A 273 -14.70 -10.27 24.58
CA TRP A 273 -14.72 -10.43 26.03
C TRP A 273 -13.33 -10.69 26.63
N LEU A 274 -12.45 -11.36 25.88
CA LEU A 274 -11.05 -11.62 26.26
C LEU A 274 -10.09 -10.45 25.95
N GLY A 275 -10.58 -9.31 25.46
CA GLY A 275 -9.76 -8.13 25.15
C GLY A 275 -9.09 -8.15 23.76
N TYR A 276 -9.40 -9.13 22.92
CA TYR A 276 -8.93 -9.22 21.53
C TYR A 276 -9.92 -8.53 20.56
N GLY A 277 -10.17 -7.24 20.79
CA GLY A 277 -11.21 -6.49 20.07
C GLY A 277 -10.99 -6.42 18.55
N VAL A 278 -9.74 -6.29 18.07
CA VAL A 278 -9.46 -6.29 16.62
C VAL A 278 -9.78 -7.64 15.97
N ILE A 279 -9.47 -8.76 16.64
CA ILE A 279 -9.85 -10.10 16.16
C ILE A 279 -11.37 -10.20 16.06
N ALA A 280 -12.09 -9.74 17.08
CA ALA A 280 -13.55 -9.73 17.07
C ALA A 280 -14.14 -8.91 15.90
N LEU A 281 -13.57 -7.73 15.62
CA LEU A 281 -13.98 -6.87 14.50
C LEU A 281 -13.72 -7.52 13.13
N CYS A 282 -12.69 -8.37 13.01
CA CYS A 282 -12.35 -9.02 11.73
C CYS A 282 -13.12 -10.33 11.50
N VAL A 283 -13.29 -11.17 12.52
CA VAL A 283 -13.75 -12.56 12.37
C VAL A 283 -15.21 -12.67 11.93
N ALA A 284 -16.11 -11.85 12.47
CA ALA A 284 -17.53 -11.90 12.09
C ALA A 284 -17.79 -11.44 10.63
N PRO A 285 -17.21 -10.30 10.17
CA PRO A 285 -17.24 -9.92 8.75
C PRO A 285 -16.53 -10.94 7.85
N LEU A 286 -15.44 -11.57 8.31
CA LEU A 286 -14.72 -12.58 7.54
C LEU A 286 -15.61 -13.78 7.22
N GLY A 287 -16.41 -14.24 8.19
CA GLY A 287 -17.41 -15.28 7.96
C GLY A 287 -18.43 -14.89 6.88
N ALA A 288 -18.96 -13.67 6.94
CA ALA A 288 -19.91 -13.17 5.94
C ALA A 288 -19.27 -13.08 4.53
N ALA A 289 -18.08 -12.49 4.44
CA ALA A 289 -17.34 -12.33 3.20
C ALA A 289 -16.95 -13.67 2.58
N PHE A 290 -16.48 -14.61 3.41
CA PHE A 290 -16.21 -15.99 3.02
C PHE A 290 -17.47 -16.60 2.42
N LEU A 291 -18.59 -16.57 3.13
CA LEU A 291 -19.84 -17.14 2.63
C LEU A 291 -20.31 -16.53 1.30
N LEU A 292 -20.05 -15.25 1.03
CA LEU A 292 -20.44 -14.63 -0.23
C LEU A 292 -19.74 -15.23 -1.46
N MET A 293 -18.51 -15.76 -1.34
CA MET A 293 -17.81 -16.35 -2.49
C MET A 293 -18.43 -17.69 -2.94
N TRP A 294 -19.22 -18.34 -2.08
CA TRP A 294 -19.88 -19.62 -2.39
C TRP A 294 -21.29 -19.43 -2.94
N ARG A 295 -21.68 -18.19 -3.29
CA ARG A 295 -22.95 -17.90 -3.92
C ARG A 295 -22.93 -18.14 -5.43
N ARG A 296 -24.02 -18.71 -5.95
CA ARG A 296 -24.21 -18.99 -7.40
C ARG A 296 -25.48 -18.39 -7.99
N GLY A 297 -26.41 -17.90 -7.16
CA GLY A 297 -27.63 -17.25 -7.60
C GLY A 297 -27.41 -15.89 -8.29
N ARG A 298 -28.52 -15.23 -8.65
CA ARG A 298 -28.54 -13.98 -9.43
C ARG A 298 -27.75 -12.85 -8.80
N ALA A 299 -27.66 -12.81 -7.48
CA ALA A 299 -26.91 -11.79 -6.74
C ALA A 299 -25.39 -12.01 -6.73
N SER A 300 -24.89 -13.08 -7.38
CA SER A 300 -23.47 -13.40 -7.47
C SER A 300 -22.99 -13.18 -8.90
N ASP A 301 -22.18 -12.14 -9.10
CA ASP A 301 -21.43 -11.85 -10.33
C ASP A 301 -19.92 -11.93 -10.09
N ALA A 302 -19.12 -11.91 -11.17
CA ALA A 302 -17.66 -12.02 -11.06
C ALA A 302 -17.03 -10.92 -10.17
N GLY A 303 -17.55 -9.69 -10.24
CA GLY A 303 -17.09 -8.59 -9.41
C GLY A 303 -17.49 -8.75 -7.94
N THR A 304 -18.68 -9.29 -7.66
CA THR A 304 -19.11 -9.61 -6.28
C THR A 304 -18.23 -10.69 -5.65
N VAL A 305 -17.93 -11.76 -6.39
CA VAL A 305 -17.05 -12.84 -5.92
C VAL A 305 -15.62 -12.32 -5.74
N PHE A 306 -15.13 -11.53 -6.69
CA PHE A 306 -13.81 -10.92 -6.61
C PHE A 306 -13.68 -9.96 -5.42
N ALA A 307 -14.65 -9.06 -5.20
CA ALA A 307 -14.66 -8.19 -4.02
C ALA A 307 -14.69 -8.99 -2.71
N ALA A 308 -15.52 -10.03 -2.62
CA ALA A 308 -15.57 -10.90 -1.45
C ALA A 308 -14.21 -11.57 -1.18
N LEU A 309 -13.51 -12.01 -2.24
CA LEU A 309 -12.16 -12.57 -2.17
C LEU A 309 -11.15 -11.57 -1.60
N LEU A 310 -11.12 -10.34 -2.11
CA LEU A 310 -10.22 -9.29 -1.61
C LEU A 310 -10.54 -8.89 -0.17
N ILE A 311 -11.83 -8.73 0.16
CA ILE A 311 -12.29 -8.40 1.50
C ILE A 311 -11.86 -9.48 2.50
N SER A 312 -12.11 -10.75 2.18
CA SER A 312 -11.77 -11.86 3.06
C SER A 312 -10.27 -12.01 3.24
N THR A 313 -9.49 -11.77 2.17
CA THR A 313 -8.03 -11.79 2.25
C THR A 313 -7.54 -10.68 3.17
N GLY A 314 -8.02 -9.44 3.00
CA GLY A 314 -7.66 -8.34 3.88
C GLY A 314 -8.08 -8.58 5.34
N LEU A 315 -9.29 -9.08 5.60
CA LEU A 315 -9.74 -9.44 6.95
C LEU A 315 -8.89 -10.56 7.57
N ALA A 316 -8.47 -11.55 6.78
CA ALA A 316 -7.60 -12.62 7.23
C ALA A 316 -6.19 -12.11 7.56
N ILE A 317 -5.64 -11.19 6.77
CA ILE A 317 -4.37 -10.53 7.07
C ILE A 317 -4.48 -9.72 8.36
N LEU A 318 -5.50 -8.86 8.47
CA LEU A 318 -5.70 -8.01 9.67
C LEU A 318 -5.92 -8.82 10.94
N ALA A 319 -6.64 -9.95 10.87
CA ALA A 319 -6.77 -10.87 11.99
C ALA A 319 -5.46 -11.64 12.25
N GLY A 320 -4.77 -12.07 11.19
CA GLY A 320 -3.53 -12.83 11.27
C GLY A 320 -2.41 -12.04 11.94
N THR A 321 -2.28 -10.75 11.65
CA THR A 321 -1.29 -9.86 12.28
C THR A 321 -1.58 -9.57 13.75
N GLN A 322 -2.74 -9.98 14.28
CA GLN A 322 -3.03 -9.97 15.72
C GLN A 322 -2.64 -11.28 16.42
N ILE A 323 -2.32 -12.33 15.66
CA ILE A 323 -2.00 -13.66 16.19
C ILE A 323 -0.51 -13.94 16.02
N ILE A 324 0.02 -13.68 14.82
CA ILE A 324 1.40 -13.97 14.44
C ILE A 324 2.09 -12.73 13.86
N PHE A 325 3.41 -12.70 14.04
CA PHE A 325 4.32 -11.77 13.38
C PHE A 325 5.51 -12.54 12.80
N LEU A 326 6.16 -12.03 11.75
CA LEU A 326 7.44 -12.62 11.33
C LEU A 326 8.56 -11.94 12.11
N LYS A 327 9.43 -12.78 12.70
CA LYS A 327 10.56 -12.34 13.51
C LYS A 327 11.64 -11.79 12.59
N ASP A 328 11.99 -10.54 12.79
CA ASP A 328 13.15 -9.89 12.21
C ASP A 328 14.12 -9.43 13.33
N PHE A 329 15.07 -8.56 13.00
CA PHE A 329 16.05 -8.01 13.94
C PHE A 329 15.41 -7.19 15.09
N LEU A 330 14.13 -6.79 14.97
CA LEU A 330 13.40 -6.04 16.00
C LEU A 330 12.71 -6.95 17.01
N ALA A 331 12.69 -8.27 16.79
CA ALA A 331 11.91 -9.23 17.59
C ALA A 331 12.23 -9.23 19.10
N GLY A 332 13.39 -8.67 19.49
CA GLY A 332 13.83 -8.54 20.88
C GLY A 332 13.33 -7.29 21.62
N GLY A 333 12.79 -6.29 20.92
CA GLY A 333 12.37 -5.01 21.52
C GLY A 333 10.87 -4.74 21.43
N ASP A 334 10.46 -3.52 21.79
CA ASP A 334 9.04 -3.10 21.73
C ASP A 334 8.50 -3.03 20.30
N TRP A 335 9.38 -2.85 19.32
CA TRP A 335 9.08 -2.78 17.89
C TRP A 335 8.95 -4.15 17.20
N TYR A 336 8.85 -5.24 17.97
CA TYR A 336 8.95 -6.63 17.47
C TYR A 336 8.05 -7.01 16.29
N ARG A 337 6.94 -6.30 16.09
CA ARG A 337 5.99 -6.53 14.98
C ARG A 337 5.87 -5.35 14.02
N MET A 338 6.71 -4.32 14.15
CA MET A 338 6.66 -3.10 13.35
C MET A 338 6.62 -3.41 11.85
N ASN A 339 7.60 -4.18 11.35
CA ASN A 339 7.67 -4.52 9.94
C ASN A 339 6.53 -5.45 9.49
N THR A 340 6.05 -6.33 10.37
CA THR A 340 4.86 -7.16 10.06
C THR A 340 3.67 -6.26 9.76
N LEU A 341 3.35 -5.32 10.65
CA LEU A 341 2.21 -4.43 10.45
C LEU A 341 2.44 -3.52 9.24
N PHE A 342 3.61 -2.93 9.12
CA PHE A 342 3.97 -2.05 8.00
C PHE A 342 3.76 -2.72 6.63
N LYS A 343 4.35 -3.91 6.45
CA LYS A 343 4.35 -4.60 5.16
C LYS A 343 3.02 -5.29 4.85
N PHE A 344 2.27 -5.77 5.85
CA PHE A 344 0.97 -6.38 5.60
C PHE A 344 -0.17 -5.36 5.50
N PHE A 345 -0.12 -4.25 6.26
CA PHE A 345 -1.15 -3.21 6.17
C PHE A 345 -1.14 -2.54 4.79
N SER A 346 0.03 -2.30 4.20
CA SER A 346 0.11 -1.79 2.82
C SER A 346 -0.59 -2.69 1.79
N GLN A 347 -0.51 -4.02 1.96
CA GLN A 347 -1.24 -4.97 1.11
C GLN A 347 -2.76 -4.85 1.31
N VAL A 348 -3.23 -4.71 2.55
CA VAL A 348 -4.66 -4.56 2.86
C VAL A 348 -5.21 -3.27 2.24
N TRP A 349 -4.47 -2.16 2.26
CA TRP A 349 -4.87 -0.92 1.60
C TRP A 349 -5.15 -1.13 0.11
N MET A 350 -4.30 -1.87 -0.60
CA MET A 350 -4.50 -2.19 -2.01
C MET A 350 -5.72 -3.10 -2.22
N LEU A 351 -5.84 -4.17 -1.43
CA LEU A 351 -6.95 -5.12 -1.54
C LEU A 351 -8.30 -4.46 -1.26
N TRP A 352 -8.39 -3.72 -0.16
CA TRP A 352 -9.63 -3.05 0.26
C TRP A 352 -9.92 -1.80 -0.56
N GLY A 353 -8.92 -1.10 -1.08
CA GLY A 353 -9.12 0.00 -2.04
C GLY A 353 -9.80 -0.48 -3.32
N VAL A 354 -9.30 -1.57 -3.92
CA VAL A 354 -9.93 -2.18 -5.10
C VAL A 354 -11.30 -2.77 -4.76
N ALA A 355 -11.46 -3.42 -3.60
CA ALA A 355 -12.76 -3.92 -3.17
C ALA A 355 -13.79 -2.78 -3.00
N ALA A 356 -13.40 -1.68 -2.34
CA ALA A 356 -14.22 -0.49 -2.13
C ALA A 356 -14.67 0.11 -3.48
N ALA A 357 -13.76 0.23 -4.46
CA ALA A 357 -14.09 0.70 -5.81
C ALA A 357 -15.15 -0.16 -6.51
N ILE A 358 -15.23 -1.45 -6.19
CA ILE A 358 -16.21 -2.38 -6.74
C ILE A 358 -17.54 -2.31 -5.98
N VAL A 359 -17.49 -2.27 -4.64
CA VAL A 359 -18.69 -2.42 -3.80
C VAL A 359 -19.42 -1.11 -3.57
N LEU A 360 -18.71 0.02 -3.48
CA LEU A 360 -19.31 1.31 -3.16
C LEU A 360 -20.31 1.76 -4.24
N PRO A 361 -20.02 1.72 -5.56
CA PRO A 361 -21.01 2.09 -6.58
C PRO A 361 -22.23 1.17 -6.59
N ARG A 362 -22.02 -0.14 -6.35
CA ARG A 362 -23.11 -1.13 -6.28
C ARG A 362 -24.02 -0.86 -5.10
N PHE A 363 -23.43 -0.58 -3.94
CA PHE A 363 -24.16 -0.27 -2.74
C PHE A 363 -24.88 1.08 -2.88
N TRP A 364 -24.20 2.10 -3.38
CA TRP A 364 -24.76 3.44 -3.61
C TRP A 364 -25.99 3.41 -4.53
N ARG A 365 -25.96 2.65 -5.64
CA ARG A 365 -27.13 2.48 -6.52
C ARG A 365 -28.33 1.88 -5.79
N SER A 366 -28.10 0.99 -4.83
CA SER A 366 -29.16 0.32 -4.09
C SER A 366 -29.73 1.14 -2.92
N VAL A 367 -28.94 2.09 -2.41
CA VAL A 367 -29.26 2.91 -1.24
C VAL A 367 -29.72 4.31 -1.66
N VAL A 368 -29.10 4.93 -2.66
CA VAL A 368 -29.28 6.35 -2.98
C VAL A 368 -30.14 6.57 -4.22
N VAL A 369 -29.93 5.80 -5.30
CA VAL A 369 -30.69 5.96 -6.55
C VAL A 369 -32.07 5.26 -6.45
N HIS A 370 -33.13 5.92 -6.91
CA HIS A 370 -34.48 5.32 -6.93
C HIS A 370 -34.49 4.12 -7.89
N ALA A 371 -34.99 2.97 -7.42
CA ALA A 371 -35.19 1.78 -8.26
C ALA A 371 -36.17 2.02 -9.43
N ASP A 372 -36.94 3.11 -9.39
CA ASP A 372 -37.92 3.45 -10.42
C ASP A 372 -37.29 4.08 -11.68
N GLU A 373 -36.17 4.82 -11.59
CA GLU A 373 -35.55 5.48 -12.76
C GLU A 373 -34.72 4.53 -13.64
N VAL A 374 -33.98 3.58 -13.03
CA VAL A 374 -33.15 2.62 -13.79
C VAL A 374 -34.02 1.66 -14.61
N SER A 375 -35.22 1.34 -14.11
CA SER A 375 -36.16 0.46 -14.81
C SER A 375 -36.64 1.04 -16.13
N HIS A 376 -36.75 2.36 -16.26
CA HIS A 376 -37.23 3.00 -17.48
C HIS A 376 -36.18 3.03 -18.60
N GLN A 377 -34.89 3.14 -18.29
CA GLN A 377 -33.83 3.17 -19.31
C GLN A 377 -33.47 1.78 -19.85
N GLU A 378 -33.42 0.75 -19.00
CA GLU A 378 -33.15 -0.63 -19.47
C GLU A 378 -34.30 -1.17 -20.34
N ILE A 379 -35.56 -0.83 -20.03
CA ILE A 379 -36.73 -1.24 -20.84
C ILE A 379 -36.70 -0.59 -22.23
N VAL A 380 -36.40 0.70 -22.32
CA VAL A 380 -36.34 1.40 -23.62
C VAL A 380 -35.22 0.85 -24.50
N GLN A 381 -34.12 0.37 -23.90
CA GLN A 381 -32.98 -0.17 -24.64
C GLN A 381 -33.18 -1.63 -25.07
N GLU A 382 -33.91 -2.45 -24.29
CA GLU A 382 -34.33 -3.80 -24.71
C GLU A 382 -35.46 -3.76 -25.76
N GLU A 383 -36.43 -2.84 -25.65
CA GLU A 383 -37.50 -2.65 -26.64
C GLU A 383 -36.96 -2.15 -28.00
N ALA A 384 -35.89 -1.36 -28.00
CA ALA A 384 -35.24 -0.89 -29.23
C ALA A 384 -34.41 -1.98 -29.95
N LEU A 385 -33.95 -3.01 -29.24
CA LEU A 385 -33.11 -4.09 -29.80
C LEU A 385 -33.93 -5.31 -30.25
N HIS A 386 -35.12 -5.51 -29.68
CA HIS A 386 -36.00 -6.63 -29.99
C HIS A 386 -37.40 -6.13 -30.34
N GLY A 387 -37.56 -5.65 -31.58
CA GLY A 387 -38.88 -5.51 -32.18
C GLY A 387 -39.61 -6.85 -32.10
N ASP A 388 -40.82 -6.83 -31.51
CA ASP A 388 -41.72 -7.97 -31.29
C ASP A 388 -41.51 -8.86 -30.05
N ALA A 389 -41.47 -8.26 -28.85
CA ALA A 389 -41.67 -8.98 -27.59
C ALA A 389 -42.76 -8.40 -26.68
N ALA A 390 -43.88 -7.94 -27.25
CA ALA A 390 -45.08 -7.60 -26.50
C ALA A 390 -45.85 -8.87 -26.06
N ALA A 391 -45.34 -9.63 -25.08
CA ALA A 391 -46.16 -10.66 -24.42
C ALA A 391 -45.74 -11.05 -22.99
N HIS A 392 -44.52 -10.80 -22.52
CA HIS A 392 -44.08 -11.29 -21.21
C HIS A 392 -43.29 -10.22 -20.46
N ALA A 393 -43.97 -9.15 -20.01
CA ALA A 393 -43.37 -8.24 -19.04
C ALA A 393 -43.00 -9.03 -17.76
N PRO A 394 -41.72 -9.07 -17.35
CA PRO A 394 -41.35 -9.74 -16.11
C PRO A 394 -42.07 -9.04 -14.94
N PRO A 395 -42.52 -9.78 -13.92
CA PRO A 395 -43.23 -9.17 -12.79
C PRO A 395 -42.35 -8.10 -12.15
N ARG A 396 -42.90 -6.89 -11.99
CA ARG A 396 -42.29 -5.76 -11.26
C ARG A 396 -41.78 -6.25 -9.91
N THR A 397 -40.51 -6.60 -9.82
CA THR A 397 -39.92 -6.93 -8.52
C THR A 397 -39.55 -5.62 -7.85
N ARG A 398 -40.46 -5.09 -7.01
CA ARG A 398 -40.11 -4.11 -5.97
C ARG A 398 -38.95 -4.69 -5.15
N THR A 399 -37.73 -4.30 -5.48
CA THR A 399 -36.63 -4.39 -4.52
C THR A 399 -37.04 -3.46 -3.38
N ARG A 400 -37.19 -4.01 -2.17
CA ARG A 400 -37.37 -3.15 -0.99
C ARG A 400 -36.09 -2.33 -0.85
N GLY A 401 -36.10 -1.11 -1.35
CA GLY A 401 -35.03 -0.16 -1.09
C GLY A 401 -34.90 0.07 0.41
N VAL A 402 -33.70 0.44 0.86
CA VAL A 402 -33.46 0.86 2.25
C VAL A 402 -34.44 2.00 2.61
N SER A 403 -34.93 2.08 3.84
CA SER A 403 -35.85 3.17 4.22
C SER A 403 -35.15 4.52 4.15
N TRP A 404 -35.88 5.60 3.84
CA TRP A 404 -35.34 6.96 3.75
C TRP A 404 -34.49 7.37 4.97
N PRO A 405 -34.94 7.14 6.23
CA PRO A 405 -34.13 7.48 7.41
C PRO A 405 -32.80 6.73 7.49
N LEU A 406 -32.79 5.44 7.13
CA LEU A 406 -31.58 4.63 7.13
C LEU A 406 -30.61 5.07 6.02
N ARG A 407 -31.12 5.51 4.86
CA ARG A 407 -30.29 6.09 3.80
C ARG A 407 -29.62 7.36 4.27
N LEU A 408 -30.40 8.30 4.83
CA LEU A 408 -29.86 9.55 5.37
C LEU A 408 -28.82 9.31 6.46
N GLY A 409 -29.12 8.42 7.41
CA GLY A 409 -28.19 8.07 8.49
C GLY A 409 -26.90 7.46 7.95
N TRP A 410 -26.99 6.51 7.01
CA TRP A 410 -25.82 5.91 6.40
C TRP A 410 -24.99 6.93 5.62
N THR A 411 -25.62 7.77 4.79
CA THR A 411 -24.94 8.82 4.02
C THR A 411 -24.27 9.83 4.95
N ALA A 412 -24.91 10.23 6.04
CA ALA A 412 -24.33 11.11 7.04
C ALA A 412 -23.06 10.49 7.66
N ILE A 413 -23.12 9.23 8.10
CA ILE A 413 -21.95 8.53 8.65
C ILE A 413 -20.84 8.39 7.60
N PHE A 414 -21.19 8.03 6.36
CA PHE A 414 -20.23 7.93 5.25
C PHE A 414 -19.48 9.25 5.04
N VAL A 415 -20.20 10.37 4.96
CA VAL A 415 -19.61 11.71 4.79
C VAL A 415 -18.77 12.11 6.01
N LEU A 416 -19.25 11.81 7.23
CA LEU A 416 -18.52 12.08 8.48
C LEU A 416 -17.22 11.28 8.61
N LEU A 417 -17.13 10.10 7.98
CA LEU A 417 -15.88 9.33 7.94
C LEU A 417 -14.99 9.73 6.75
N LEU A 418 -15.60 10.04 5.60
CA LEU A 418 -14.87 10.41 4.39
C LEU A 418 -14.13 11.73 4.56
N ILE A 419 -14.80 12.79 5.04
CA ILE A 419 -14.20 14.14 5.11
C ILE A 419 -12.91 14.13 5.97
N PRO A 420 -12.90 13.60 7.21
CA PRO A 420 -11.66 13.51 7.99
C PRO A 420 -10.60 12.61 7.35
N SER A 421 -11.01 11.52 6.67
CA SER A 421 -10.06 10.64 5.97
C SER A 421 -9.35 11.33 4.80
N LEU A 422 -9.92 12.40 4.25
CA LEU A 422 -9.31 13.21 3.19
C LEU A 422 -8.43 14.34 3.74
N ALA A 423 -8.45 14.61 5.05
CA ALA A 423 -7.72 15.73 5.65
C ALA A 423 -6.20 15.64 5.38
N PHE A 424 -5.63 14.43 5.45
CA PHE A 424 -4.21 14.22 5.19
C PHE A 424 -3.81 14.57 3.75
N LEU A 425 -4.70 14.41 2.76
CA LEU A 425 -4.40 14.73 1.36
C LEU A 425 -4.06 16.22 1.18
N VAL A 426 -4.71 17.07 1.97
CA VAL A 426 -4.53 18.52 1.91
C VAL A 426 -3.48 18.95 2.93
N LEU A 427 -3.73 18.68 4.21
CA LEU A 427 -2.91 19.18 5.31
C LEU A 427 -1.54 18.50 5.38
N GLY A 428 -1.48 17.19 5.13
CA GLY A 428 -0.22 16.45 5.12
C GLY A 428 0.70 16.89 3.98
N THR A 429 0.12 17.19 2.81
CA THR A 429 0.90 17.71 1.66
C THR A 429 1.47 19.08 1.94
N GLU A 430 0.66 19.98 2.49
CA GLU A 430 1.10 21.33 2.85
C GLU A 430 2.20 21.28 3.91
N ASP A 431 1.96 20.60 5.03
CA ASP A 431 2.93 20.46 6.13
C ASP A 431 4.25 19.84 5.65
N ARG A 432 4.17 18.79 4.81
CA ARG A 432 5.37 18.15 4.24
C ARG A 432 6.14 19.07 3.31
N VAL A 433 5.46 19.86 2.49
CA VAL A 433 6.13 20.80 1.58
C VAL A 433 6.75 21.94 2.38
N GLU A 434 6.09 22.46 3.42
CA GLU A 434 6.63 23.52 4.28
C GLU A 434 7.83 23.08 5.10
N ASP A 435 7.85 21.83 5.59
CA ASP A 435 9.00 21.21 6.25
C ASP A 435 10.25 21.18 5.35
N ARG A 436 10.06 21.07 4.02
CA ARG A 436 11.16 20.95 3.06
C ARG A 436 11.55 22.25 2.36
N PHE A 437 10.56 23.07 2.02
CA PHE A 437 10.72 24.28 1.22
C PHE A 437 9.93 25.42 1.89
N PRO A 438 10.41 25.95 3.03
CA PRO A 438 9.78 27.08 3.69
C PRO A 438 9.74 28.30 2.76
N GLY A 439 8.57 28.93 2.67
CA GLY A 439 8.38 30.14 1.88
C GLY A 439 8.05 29.87 0.41
N TRP A 440 9.03 30.04 -0.48
CA TRP A 440 8.80 30.01 -1.93
C TRP A 440 8.47 28.59 -2.43
N ARG A 441 7.56 28.50 -3.40
CA ARG A 441 7.16 27.24 -4.04
C ARG A 441 7.25 27.35 -5.57
N PRO A 442 7.62 26.27 -6.28
CA PRO A 442 7.60 26.26 -7.74
C PRO A 442 6.16 26.40 -8.28
N ALA A 443 6.05 26.73 -9.56
CA ALA A 443 4.74 26.86 -10.22
C ALA A 443 3.94 25.55 -10.11
N PHE A 444 2.65 25.68 -9.79
CA PHE A 444 1.77 24.52 -9.68
C PHE A 444 1.74 23.73 -10.99
N GLY A 445 1.95 22.41 -10.91
CA GLY A 445 1.92 21.51 -12.06
C GLY A 445 3.21 21.45 -12.87
N THR A 446 4.33 22.02 -12.39
CA THR A 446 5.63 21.76 -13.02
C THR A 446 5.96 20.27 -13.01
N LEU A 447 6.56 19.78 -14.11
CA LEU A 447 7.10 18.43 -14.23
C LEU A 447 8.62 18.41 -14.01
N ASN A 448 9.25 19.58 -13.82
CA ASN A 448 10.67 19.66 -13.54
C ASN A 448 10.93 19.48 -12.04
N GLY A 449 11.42 18.30 -11.68
CA GLY A 449 11.74 17.93 -10.30
C GLY A 449 12.86 18.76 -9.66
N LEU A 450 13.59 19.58 -10.43
CA LEU A 450 14.66 20.45 -9.90
C LEU A 450 14.19 21.88 -9.61
N ASP A 451 12.96 22.27 -10.00
CA ASP A 451 12.49 23.65 -9.87
C ASP A 451 12.41 24.11 -8.40
N TYR A 452 12.26 23.19 -7.45
CA TYR A 452 12.29 23.52 -6.02
C TYR A 452 13.61 24.16 -5.60
N MET A 453 14.71 23.85 -6.30
CA MET A 453 16.04 24.35 -5.96
C MET A 453 16.23 25.81 -6.34
N ASN A 454 15.39 26.37 -7.22
CA ASN A 454 15.55 27.75 -7.72
C ASN A 454 15.53 28.80 -6.60
N GLN A 455 14.76 28.58 -5.53
CA GLN A 455 14.75 29.43 -4.33
C GLN A 455 14.62 28.61 -3.04
N GLY A 456 14.75 27.28 -3.11
CA GLY A 456 14.60 26.43 -1.95
C GLY A 456 15.71 26.71 -0.93
N VAL A 457 15.31 26.91 0.32
CA VAL A 457 16.21 27.12 1.44
C VAL A 457 15.78 26.19 2.56
N TYR A 458 16.73 25.51 3.19
CA TYR A 458 16.42 24.74 4.40
C TYR A 458 17.53 24.91 5.43
N THR A 459 17.16 24.77 6.70
CA THR A 459 18.09 24.79 7.82
C THR A 459 18.41 23.36 8.22
N TRP A 460 19.69 23.06 8.38
CA TRP A 460 20.16 21.77 8.82
C TRP A 460 21.16 21.91 9.95
N SER A 461 21.02 21.09 10.98
CA SER A 461 21.98 20.98 12.07
C SER A 461 22.70 19.63 11.95
N GLY A 462 24.01 19.69 11.81
CA GLY A 462 24.85 18.51 11.71
C GLY A 462 25.35 18.00 13.05
N ARG A 463 26.06 16.87 12.98
CA ARG A 463 27.02 16.47 14.00
C ARG A 463 28.39 16.40 13.34
N ASP A 464 29.43 16.69 14.09
CA ASP A 464 30.79 16.45 13.64
C ASP A 464 31.13 14.95 13.68
N GLN A 465 32.35 14.63 13.25
CA GLN A 465 32.90 13.27 13.26
C GLN A 465 33.03 12.64 14.66
N PHE A 466 32.93 13.43 15.72
CA PHE A 466 32.97 12.98 17.12
C PHE A 466 31.55 12.85 17.73
N GLY A 467 30.51 13.23 16.99
CA GLY A 467 29.12 13.14 17.38
C GLY A 467 28.56 14.37 18.10
N ASP A 468 29.36 15.44 18.20
CA ASP A 468 28.96 16.70 18.83
C ASP A 468 28.05 17.50 17.89
N GLU A 469 27.01 18.15 18.45
CA GLU A 469 26.08 18.95 17.67
C GLU A 469 26.75 20.21 17.13
N LEU A 470 26.67 20.40 15.81
CA LEU A 470 27.18 21.58 15.13
C LEU A 470 26.08 22.65 15.01
N PRO A 471 26.44 23.95 15.02
CA PRO A 471 25.48 25.04 14.93
C PRO A 471 24.73 25.01 13.60
N PRO A 472 23.40 25.19 13.57
CA PRO A 472 22.61 25.03 12.35
C PRO A 472 23.11 25.93 11.21
N ILE A 473 23.12 25.41 9.99
CA ILE A 473 23.41 26.15 8.76
C ILE A 473 22.18 26.27 7.89
N GLU A 474 22.10 27.41 7.21
CA GLU A 474 21.13 27.63 6.14
C GLU A 474 21.77 27.24 4.81
N ILE A 475 21.11 26.35 4.06
CA ILE A 475 21.57 25.87 2.76
C ILE A 475 20.65 26.44 1.69
N GLN A 476 21.22 27.25 0.78
CA GLN A 476 20.51 27.86 -0.34
C GLN A 476 20.71 27.04 -1.60
N LEU A 477 19.65 26.37 -2.06
CA LEU A 477 19.72 25.37 -3.12
C LEU A 477 19.96 25.95 -4.52
N MET A 478 19.78 27.26 -4.71
CA MET A 478 19.94 27.89 -6.02
C MET A 478 21.38 27.76 -6.55
N TYR A 479 22.37 27.80 -5.66
CA TYR A 479 23.77 27.63 -6.03
C TYR A 479 24.10 26.19 -6.44
N ASP A 480 23.53 25.21 -5.74
CA ASP A 480 23.63 23.81 -6.13
C ASP A 480 22.90 23.56 -7.46
N ARG A 481 21.77 24.24 -7.70
CA ARG A 481 21.00 24.11 -8.95
C ARG A 481 21.83 24.54 -10.16
N GLU A 482 22.47 25.70 -10.08
CA GLU A 482 23.32 26.21 -11.16
C GLU A 482 24.50 25.26 -11.45
N ALA A 483 25.12 24.74 -10.39
CA ALA A 483 26.22 23.79 -10.51
C ALA A 483 25.78 22.44 -11.12
N ILE A 484 24.61 21.93 -10.72
CA ILE A 484 24.01 20.71 -11.29
C ILE A 484 23.64 20.91 -12.75
N ASP A 485 23.03 22.04 -13.10
CA ASP A 485 22.70 22.36 -14.50
C ASP A 485 23.98 22.45 -15.35
N TRP A 486 25.07 23.01 -14.79
CA TRP A 486 26.38 23.01 -15.45
C TRP A 486 26.93 21.60 -15.63
N LEU A 487 26.89 20.74 -14.60
CA LEU A 487 27.33 19.34 -14.69
C LEU A 487 26.58 18.59 -15.80
N LEU A 488 25.24 18.70 -15.83
CA LEU A 488 24.39 18.08 -16.84
C LEU A 488 24.71 18.55 -18.26
N ALA A 489 25.12 19.81 -18.42
CA ALA A 489 25.43 20.39 -19.72
C ALA A 489 26.85 20.11 -20.21
N ASN A 490 27.82 19.91 -19.31
CA ASN A 490 29.25 19.89 -19.65
C ASN A 490 29.96 18.56 -19.38
N ILE A 491 29.44 17.75 -18.46
CA ILE A 491 30.01 16.44 -18.14
C ILE A 491 29.20 15.36 -18.84
N HIS A 492 29.87 14.58 -19.66
CA HIS A 492 29.30 13.43 -20.34
C HIS A 492 29.84 12.13 -19.74
N GLY A 493 29.13 11.03 -19.98
CA GLY A 493 29.37 9.71 -19.41
C GLY A 493 29.29 9.66 -17.88
N ASN A 494 30.03 8.75 -17.25
CA ASN A 494 29.86 8.41 -15.84
C ASN A 494 31.16 8.59 -15.04
N ALA A 495 31.57 9.84 -14.84
CA ALA A 495 32.68 10.17 -13.96
C ALA A 495 32.33 9.89 -12.49
N VAL A 496 33.33 9.54 -11.68
CA VAL A 496 33.18 9.47 -10.23
C VAL A 496 33.29 10.87 -9.65
N ILE A 497 32.25 11.29 -8.92
CA ILE A 497 32.19 12.58 -8.23
C ILE A 497 32.32 12.36 -6.72
N VAL A 498 33.21 13.13 -6.10
CA VAL A 498 33.37 13.18 -4.65
C VAL A 498 32.61 14.37 -4.12
N GLU A 499 31.65 14.10 -3.25
CA GLU A 499 30.91 15.04 -2.41
C GLU A 499 30.72 14.39 -1.03
N SER A 500 30.32 15.15 -0.02
CA SER A 500 30.09 14.59 1.31
C SER A 500 28.90 13.62 1.29
N SER A 501 29.09 12.46 1.91
CA SER A 501 28.08 11.41 2.13
C SER A 501 28.10 10.90 3.59
N GLU A 502 28.76 11.65 4.47
CA GLU A 502 28.92 11.32 5.89
C GLU A 502 27.67 11.63 6.71
N THR A 503 26.78 12.45 6.16
CA THR A 503 25.50 12.83 6.76
C THR A 503 24.31 12.20 6.04
N ASP A 504 23.11 12.38 6.57
CA ASP A 504 21.90 11.76 6.06
C ASP A 504 21.42 12.39 4.73
N TYR A 505 21.09 11.54 3.76
CA TYR A 505 20.60 11.97 2.46
C TYR A 505 19.30 12.79 2.56
N TYR A 506 18.38 12.37 3.44
CA TYR A 506 17.03 12.89 3.39
C TYR A 506 16.93 14.33 3.85
N ARG A 507 17.58 14.72 4.94
CA ARG A 507 17.50 16.07 5.52
C ARG A 507 18.73 16.90 5.22
N ALA A 508 19.92 16.32 5.32
CA ALA A 508 21.12 17.05 5.00
C ALA A 508 21.28 17.25 3.49
N GLY A 509 20.72 16.37 2.66
CA GLY A 509 20.85 16.45 1.20
C GLY A 509 22.28 16.22 0.73
N SER A 510 23.02 15.34 1.42
CA SER A 510 24.31 14.83 0.96
C SER A 510 24.19 14.05 -0.34
N SER A 511 25.27 13.89 -1.09
CA SER A 511 25.24 13.13 -2.36
C SER A 511 24.26 13.69 -3.41
N ARG A 512 23.92 14.99 -3.35
CA ARG A 512 22.92 15.61 -4.24
C ARG A 512 23.43 15.74 -5.67
N ALA A 513 24.71 16.05 -5.85
CA ALA A 513 25.25 16.30 -7.17
C ALA A 513 25.20 15.02 -7.98
N ALA A 514 25.65 13.90 -7.42
CA ALA A 514 25.52 12.58 -7.99
C ALA A 514 24.05 12.19 -8.25
N SER A 515 23.15 12.42 -7.27
CA SER A 515 21.72 12.06 -7.39
C SER A 515 21.03 12.73 -8.58
N MET A 516 21.31 14.01 -8.79
CA MET A 516 20.61 14.82 -9.78
C MET A 516 21.25 14.76 -11.17
N THR A 517 22.51 14.33 -11.26
CA THR A 517 23.25 14.25 -12.53
C THR A 517 23.38 12.83 -13.08
N GLY A 518 23.21 11.81 -12.23
CA GLY A 518 23.45 10.41 -12.59
C GLY A 518 24.92 9.99 -12.57
N LEU A 519 25.81 10.87 -12.09
CA LEU A 519 27.23 10.56 -11.87
C LEU A 519 27.41 9.59 -10.69
N SER A 520 28.51 8.85 -10.68
CA SER A 520 28.78 7.87 -9.63
C SER A 520 29.36 8.52 -8.38
N SER A 521 28.71 8.37 -7.22
CA SER A 521 29.26 8.79 -5.93
C SER A 521 30.16 7.71 -5.31
N LEU A 522 30.95 8.07 -4.30
CA LEU A 522 31.81 7.11 -3.61
C LEU A 522 31.06 6.08 -2.77
N ARG A 523 30.01 6.49 -2.04
CA ARG A 523 29.34 5.65 -1.03
C ARG A 523 27.98 5.11 -1.46
N GLY A 524 27.28 5.72 -2.43
CA GLY A 524 25.91 5.32 -2.82
C GLY A 524 24.85 5.51 -1.72
N PHE A 525 23.57 5.36 -2.08
CA PHE A 525 22.44 5.49 -1.14
C PHE A 525 22.10 4.16 -0.49
N HIS A 526 21.82 4.17 0.82
CA HIS A 526 21.36 2.99 1.55
C HIS A 526 22.27 1.76 1.39
N GLU A 527 23.54 1.94 1.06
CA GLU A 527 24.44 0.80 0.84
C GLU A 527 24.59 -0.05 2.11
N GLY A 528 24.47 0.54 3.30
CA GLY A 528 24.41 -0.20 4.56
C GLY A 528 23.22 -1.16 4.68
N GLU A 529 22.15 -0.94 3.92
CA GLU A 529 20.99 -1.84 3.82
C GLU A 529 21.13 -2.84 2.66
N GLN A 530 21.97 -2.54 1.67
CA GLN A 530 22.11 -3.30 0.42
C GLN A 530 23.37 -4.16 0.34
N ARG A 531 24.39 -3.87 1.17
CA ARG A 531 25.71 -4.51 1.16
C ARG A 531 26.18 -4.87 2.57
N TYR A 532 27.21 -5.70 2.63
CA TYR A 532 27.85 -6.07 3.88
C TYR A 532 28.54 -4.88 4.54
N GLY A 533 28.42 -4.79 5.86
CA GLY A 533 28.89 -3.63 6.63
C GLY A 533 30.39 -3.40 6.57
N ASP A 534 31.20 -4.44 6.33
CA ASP A 534 32.64 -4.34 6.10
C ASP A 534 32.96 -3.61 4.78
N VAL A 535 32.29 -3.97 3.69
CA VAL A 535 32.45 -3.31 2.37
C VAL A 535 32.02 -1.84 2.44
N VAL A 536 30.87 -1.58 3.07
CA VAL A 536 30.35 -0.21 3.23
C VAL A 536 31.24 0.60 4.17
N GLY A 537 31.71 -0.03 5.26
CA GLY A 537 32.57 0.58 6.26
C GLY A 537 33.94 0.97 5.70
N GLU A 538 34.57 0.10 4.92
CA GLU A 538 35.83 0.37 4.24
C GLU A 538 35.69 1.56 3.28
N ARG A 539 34.67 1.55 2.43
CA ARG A 539 34.41 2.64 1.48
C ARG A 539 34.12 3.96 2.20
N ASN A 540 33.36 3.91 3.30
CA ASN A 540 33.11 5.08 4.16
C ASN A 540 34.41 5.61 4.77
N GLY A 541 35.29 4.72 5.26
CA GLY A 541 36.59 5.10 5.81
C GLY A 541 37.47 5.84 4.82
N LEU A 542 37.52 5.39 3.56
CA LEU A 542 38.29 6.05 2.50
C LEU A 542 37.74 7.45 2.16
N GLN A 543 36.41 7.61 2.17
CA GLN A 543 35.79 8.91 1.96
C GLN A 543 36.08 9.89 3.12
N VAL A 544 35.97 9.40 4.36
CA VAL A 544 36.30 10.20 5.56
C VAL A 544 37.79 10.59 5.51
N GLU A 545 38.68 9.68 5.12
CA GLU A 545 40.11 9.95 4.96
C GLU A 545 40.37 11.02 3.88
N PHE A 546 39.66 10.96 2.75
CA PHE A 546 39.78 11.94 1.66
C PHE A 546 39.56 13.37 2.16
N TRP A 547 38.52 13.59 2.97
CA TRP A 547 38.21 14.92 3.49
C TRP A 547 39.16 15.34 4.64
N ASN A 548 39.52 14.42 5.52
CA ASN A 548 40.25 14.74 6.75
C ASN A 548 41.78 14.69 6.67
N THR A 549 42.37 14.00 5.68
CA THR A 549 43.83 13.95 5.58
C THR A 549 44.40 15.34 5.22
N PRO A 550 45.40 15.86 5.96
CA PRO A 550 46.03 17.14 5.63
C PRO A 550 47.07 17.02 4.51
N ASP A 551 47.44 15.79 4.11
CA ASP A 551 48.48 15.49 3.12
C ASP A 551 47.92 15.52 1.68
N PRO A 552 48.34 16.48 0.83
CA PRO A 552 47.94 16.53 -0.58
C PRO A 552 48.35 15.29 -1.36
N VAL A 553 49.52 14.70 -1.06
CA VAL A 553 50.03 13.51 -1.76
C VAL A 553 49.13 12.32 -1.49
N ARG A 554 48.73 12.11 -0.23
CA ARG A 554 47.75 11.08 0.13
C ARG A 554 46.39 11.33 -0.51
N THR A 555 45.98 12.59 -0.62
CA THR A 555 44.73 12.96 -1.30
C THR A 555 44.77 12.58 -2.79
N MET A 556 45.88 12.85 -3.49
CA MET A 556 46.06 12.42 -4.88
C MET A 556 46.09 10.89 -5.03
N GLN A 557 46.68 10.16 -4.08
CA GLN A 557 46.60 8.69 -4.08
C GLN A 557 45.14 8.20 -3.99
N LEU A 558 44.36 8.76 -3.06
CA LEU A 558 42.94 8.42 -2.93
C LEU A 558 42.15 8.78 -4.20
N ILE A 559 42.46 9.90 -4.84
CA ILE A 559 41.86 10.28 -6.13
C ILE A 559 42.10 9.20 -7.19
N HIS A 560 43.33 8.70 -7.32
CA HIS A 560 43.65 7.66 -8.29
C HIS A 560 43.05 6.31 -7.92
N ASP A 561 43.15 5.88 -6.66
CA ASP A 561 42.65 4.60 -6.16
C ASP A 561 41.11 4.51 -6.26
N LEU A 562 40.43 5.63 -6.08
CA LEU A 562 38.97 5.73 -6.14
C LEU A 562 38.46 6.14 -7.53
N HIS A 563 39.36 6.36 -8.50
CA HIS A 563 39.06 6.82 -9.85
C HIS A 563 38.22 8.11 -9.90
N VAL A 564 38.54 9.06 -9.02
CA VAL A 564 37.83 10.33 -8.89
C VAL A 564 38.10 11.20 -10.12
N GLY A 565 37.04 11.56 -10.84
CA GLY A 565 37.11 12.50 -11.96
C GLY A 565 36.72 13.92 -11.55
N LEU A 566 35.83 14.06 -10.56
CA LEU A 566 35.26 15.32 -10.12
C LEU A 566 35.25 15.43 -8.59
N ILE A 567 35.51 16.63 -8.09
CA ILE A 567 35.37 16.98 -6.67
C ILE A 567 34.38 18.15 -6.58
N TYR A 568 33.27 17.92 -5.89
CA TYR A 568 32.23 18.91 -5.64
C TYR A 568 32.44 19.51 -4.25
N VAL A 569 32.55 20.83 -4.19
CA VAL A 569 32.64 21.58 -2.95
C VAL A 569 31.48 22.54 -2.89
N GLY A 570 30.46 22.22 -2.09
CA GLY A 570 29.34 23.10 -1.81
C GLY A 570 29.28 23.51 -0.34
N GLN A 571 28.12 24.04 0.05
CA GLN A 571 27.83 24.55 1.40
C GLN A 571 28.00 23.47 2.49
N ILE A 572 27.70 22.20 2.17
CA ILE A 572 27.81 21.08 3.12
C ILE A 572 29.28 20.70 3.33
N GLU A 573 30.05 20.60 2.24
CA GLU A 573 31.48 20.27 2.29
C GLU A 573 32.26 21.37 3.02
N GLU A 574 31.98 22.64 2.75
CA GLU A 574 32.60 23.76 3.47
C GLU A 574 32.34 23.73 4.97
N TYR A 575 31.12 23.33 5.36
CA TYR A 575 30.72 23.30 6.75
C TYR A 575 31.26 22.08 7.51
N LEU A 576 31.21 20.89 6.90
CA LEU A 576 31.68 19.65 7.53
C LEU A 576 33.19 19.53 7.49
N HIS A 577 33.82 19.97 6.39
CA HIS A 577 35.21 19.66 6.06
C HIS A 577 36.03 20.91 5.70
N PRO A 578 36.04 21.98 6.53
CA PRO A 578 36.66 23.25 6.17
C PRO A 578 38.15 23.13 5.85
N GLU A 579 38.90 22.31 6.61
CA GLU A 579 40.32 22.06 6.34
C GLU A 579 40.55 21.26 5.06
N GLY A 580 39.68 20.28 4.79
CA GLY A 580 39.67 19.49 3.57
C GLY A 580 39.43 20.36 2.34
N VAL A 581 38.45 21.26 2.40
CA VAL A 581 38.17 22.23 1.33
C VAL A 581 39.36 23.16 1.08
N GLN A 582 39.98 23.70 2.13
CA GLN A 582 41.18 24.54 1.98
C GLN A 582 42.36 23.78 1.37
N LYS A 583 42.49 22.47 1.64
CA LYS A 583 43.48 21.61 0.99
C LYS A 583 43.17 21.46 -0.51
N ILE A 584 41.93 21.17 -0.89
CA ILE A 584 41.53 21.06 -2.30
C ILE A 584 41.79 22.38 -3.05
N GLN A 585 41.50 23.53 -2.45
CA GLN A 585 41.78 24.84 -3.03
C GLN A 585 43.28 25.07 -3.24
N ARG A 586 44.14 24.64 -2.31
CA ARG A 586 45.61 24.69 -2.45
C ARG A 586 46.09 23.79 -3.58
N MET A 587 45.63 22.54 -3.63
CA MET A 587 45.95 21.60 -4.71
C MET A 587 45.56 22.15 -6.09
N ALA A 588 44.42 22.84 -6.19
CA ALA A 588 44.02 23.52 -7.41
C ALA A 588 44.94 24.71 -7.76
N ALA A 589 45.35 25.50 -6.77
CA ALA A 589 46.30 26.60 -6.96
C ALA A 589 47.70 26.11 -7.39
N ASP A 590 48.10 24.93 -6.91
CA ASP A 590 49.37 24.27 -7.25
C ASP A 590 49.31 23.55 -8.62
N GLY A 591 48.13 23.54 -9.27
CA GLY A 591 47.92 22.96 -10.60
C GLY A 591 47.68 21.44 -10.62
N GLU A 592 47.55 20.81 -9.46
CA GLU A 592 47.23 19.38 -9.34
C GLU A 592 45.77 19.10 -9.72
N LEU A 593 44.87 20.07 -9.48
CA LEU A 593 43.45 20.03 -9.83
C LEU A 593 43.09 21.20 -10.73
N SER A 594 42.11 21.01 -11.62
CA SER A 594 41.59 22.07 -12.50
C SER A 594 40.26 22.59 -11.97
N LEU A 595 40.15 23.89 -11.68
CA LEU A 595 38.86 24.51 -11.38
C LEU A 595 38.01 24.58 -12.66
N LEU A 596 36.89 23.88 -12.70
CA LEU A 596 36.03 23.79 -13.89
C LEU A 596 34.81 24.71 -13.84
N TYR A 597 34.24 24.87 -12.65
CA TYR A 597 33.06 25.71 -12.41
C TYR A 597 33.14 26.34 -11.03
N GLN A 598 32.65 27.58 -10.91
CA GLN A 598 32.54 28.28 -9.65
C GLN A 598 31.36 29.27 -9.69
N ASN A 599 30.54 29.26 -8.65
CA ASN A 599 29.63 30.35 -8.28
C ASN A 599 29.91 30.76 -6.82
N ASP A 600 29.02 31.57 -6.21
CA ASP A 600 29.25 32.12 -4.88
C ASP A 600 29.39 31.07 -3.76
N ARG A 601 28.82 29.87 -3.93
CA ARG A 601 28.74 28.84 -2.87
C ARG A 601 29.14 27.43 -3.31
N VAL A 602 29.46 27.23 -4.58
CA VAL A 602 29.82 25.93 -5.15
C VAL A 602 31.04 26.08 -6.05
N SER A 603 32.02 25.19 -5.87
CA SER A 603 33.17 25.01 -6.75
C SER A 603 33.27 23.55 -7.20
N ILE A 604 33.55 23.33 -8.48
CA ILE A 604 33.76 21.99 -9.03
C ILE A 604 35.18 21.90 -9.58
N TYR A 605 35.94 20.93 -9.09
CA TYR A 605 37.29 20.65 -9.53
C TYR A 605 37.32 19.37 -10.36
N GLY A 606 38.06 19.39 -11.46
CA GLY A 606 38.35 18.24 -12.30
C GLY A 606 39.75 17.70 -12.05
N VAL A 607 39.88 16.38 -12.09
CA VAL A 607 41.17 15.71 -12.02
C VAL A 607 41.78 15.61 -13.43
N PRO A 608 42.96 16.21 -13.68
CA PRO A 608 43.59 16.16 -15.00
C PRO A 608 43.80 14.72 -15.48
N GLY A 609 43.40 14.42 -16.72
CA GLY A 609 43.57 13.11 -17.34
C GLY A 609 42.43 12.10 -17.10
N GLU A 610 41.62 12.26 -16.06
CA GLU A 610 40.48 11.39 -15.76
C GLU A 610 39.22 11.77 -16.55
N LEU A 611 38.99 13.08 -16.74
CA LEU A 611 37.82 13.58 -17.50
C LEU A 611 37.94 13.45 -19.02
N ALA A 612 39.17 13.32 -19.54
CA ALA A 612 39.42 13.18 -20.97
C ALA A 612 38.90 11.85 -21.54
N GLN A 613 38.68 10.83 -20.69
CA GLN A 613 38.12 9.55 -21.12
C GLN A 613 36.60 9.59 -21.32
N VAL A 614 35.96 10.74 -21.09
CA VAL A 614 34.49 10.85 -21.09
C VAL A 614 33.95 11.94 -22.02
N ALA A 615 34.82 12.54 -22.85
CA ALA A 615 34.39 13.41 -23.95
C ALA A 615 33.72 12.59 -25.08
N PRO A 616 32.75 13.18 -25.82
CA PRO A 616 31.95 12.48 -26.83
C PRO A 616 32.75 11.85 -27.98
#